data_AF-F4GU11-F1
#
_entry.id   AF-F4GU11-F1
#
_cell.length_a   1.000
_cell.length_b   1.000
_cell.length_c   1.000
_cell.angle_alpha   90.00
_cell.angle_beta   90.00
_cell.angle_gamma   90.00
#
_symmetry.space_group_name_H-M   'P 1'
#
loop_
_entity.id
_entity.type
_entity.pdbx_description
1 polymer ?
#
loop_
_entity_poly.entity_id
_entity_poly.type
_entity_poly.pdbx_seq_one_letter_code
_entity_poly.pdbx_strand_id
1 'polypeptide(L)'
;MNPERTLTKAELAELLFDRVGLNKREAKDIVDTFFEEIRDSLARGVEVKLSGFGNFQVRDKPPRPGRNPKTGEVIPIAARRVVTFHASQKLKTVVESAGKTPASIG
;
A
#
# COMPACT_ATOMS: atom_id res chain seq x y z
N MET A 1 10.36 -13.77 -12.23
CA MET A 1 10.27 -12.63 -11.28
C MET A 1 10.92 -13.13 -9.99
N ASN A 2 11.87 -12.40 -9.40
CA ASN A 2 12.55 -12.87 -8.19
C ASN A 2 11.65 -12.54 -6.98
N PRO A 3 11.00 -13.54 -6.33
CA PRO A 3 9.97 -13.30 -5.32
C PRO A 3 10.52 -12.70 -4.01
N GLU A 4 11.85 -12.65 -3.86
CA GLU A 4 12.56 -12.13 -2.68
C GLU A 4 12.88 -10.63 -2.74
N ARG A 5 12.59 -9.94 -3.85
CA ARG A 5 12.85 -8.49 -3.96
C ARG A 5 11.67 -7.68 -3.42
N THR A 6 11.86 -7.09 -2.24
CA THR A 6 10.95 -6.07 -1.71
C THR A 6 11.23 -4.73 -2.39
N LEU A 7 10.22 -4.16 -3.05
CA LEU A 7 10.34 -2.83 -3.64
C LEU A 7 10.34 -1.76 -2.55
N THR A 8 11.40 -0.96 -2.50
CA THR A 8 11.60 0.13 -1.54
C THR A 8 11.36 1.52 -2.16
N LYS A 9 11.20 2.54 -1.30
CA LYS A 9 11.10 3.93 -1.74
C LYS A 9 12.34 4.40 -2.51
N ALA A 10 13.53 3.95 -2.10
CA ALA A 10 14.79 4.28 -2.77
C ALA A 10 14.83 3.68 -4.17
N GLU A 11 14.38 2.44 -4.34
CA GLU A 11 14.29 1.81 -5.67
C GLU A 11 13.24 2.47 -6.56
N LEU A 12 12.12 2.95 -6.01
CA LEU A 12 11.16 3.75 -6.78
C LEU A 12 11.79 5.04 -7.33
N ALA A 13 12.62 5.73 -6.53
CA ALA A 13 13.33 6.93 -6.97
C ALA A 13 14.39 6.59 -8.04
N GLU A 14 15.16 5.52 -7.86
CA GLU A 14 16.13 5.07 -8.87
C GLU A 14 15.42 4.69 -10.18
N LEU A 15 14.26 4.04 -10.13
CA LEU A 15 13.46 3.73 -11.31
C LEU A 15 12.98 4.99 -12.05
N LEU A 16 12.67 6.07 -11.34
CA LEU A 16 12.31 7.35 -11.97
C LEU A 16 13.54 8.00 -12.63
N PHE A 17 14.71 7.92 -12.01
CA PHE A 17 15.97 8.33 -12.64
C PHE A 17 16.22 7.55 -13.93
N ASP A 18 16.18 6.21 -13.86
CA ASP A 18 16.48 5.33 -15.01
C ASP A 18 15.48 5.45 -16.15
N ARG A 19 14.18 5.55 -15.84
CA ARG A 19 13.12 5.46 -16.85
C ARG A 19 12.62 6.80 -17.36
N VAL A 20 12.69 7.84 -16.53
CA VAL A 20 12.15 9.16 -16.85
C VAL A 20 13.27 10.17 -17.08
N GLY A 21 14.52 9.85 -16.70
CA GLY A 21 15.67 10.72 -16.89
C GLY A 21 15.71 11.90 -15.91
N LEU A 22 14.91 11.85 -14.84
CA LEU A 22 14.99 12.82 -13.74
C LEU A 22 16.32 12.70 -13.04
N ASN A 23 16.87 13.77 -12.48
CA ASN A 23 18.06 13.61 -11.65
C ASN A 23 17.71 12.92 -10.32
N LYS A 24 18.71 12.33 -9.64
CA LYS A 24 18.48 11.53 -8.42
C LYS A 24 17.80 12.31 -7.30
N ARG A 25 18.09 13.61 -7.17
CA ARG A 25 17.48 14.46 -6.16
C ARG A 25 16.00 14.68 -6.47
N GLU A 26 15.68 15.09 -7.70
CA GLU A 26 14.30 15.29 -8.14
C GLU A 26 13.47 14.02 -8.03
N ALA A 27 14.02 12.89 -8.45
CA ALA A 27 13.35 11.59 -8.37
C ALA A 27 13.00 11.24 -6.91
N LYS A 28 13.95 11.43 -5.99
CA LYS A 28 13.71 11.24 -4.56
C LYS A 28 12.65 12.21 -4.03
N ASP A 29 12.78 13.49 -4.34
CA ASP A 29 11.87 14.54 -3.86
C ASP A 29 10.43 14.29 -4.35
N ILE A 30 10.25 13.82 -5.59
CA ILE A 30 8.94 13.44 -6.15
C ILE A 30 8.34 12.26 -5.40
N VAL A 31 9.10 11.18 -5.20
CA VAL A 31 8.61 10.00 -4.46
C VAL A 31 8.29 10.37 -3.01
N ASP A 32 9.13 11.18 -2.38
CA ASP A 32 8.91 11.67 -1.03
C ASP A 32 7.60 12.47 -0.93
N THR A 33 7.44 13.47 -1.81
CA THR A 33 6.25 14.34 -1.85
C THR A 33 4.98 13.55 -2.15
N PHE A 34 5.03 12.60 -3.08
CA PHE A 34 3.86 11.78 -3.42
C PHE A 34 3.31 11.02 -2.22
N PHE A 35 4.17 10.36 -1.43
CA PHE A 35 3.73 9.63 -0.25
C PHE A 35 3.36 10.56 0.92
N GLU A 36 3.98 11.74 1.00
CA GLU A 36 3.61 12.78 1.96
C GLU A 36 2.16 13.23 1.75
N GLU A 37 1.78 13.58 0.52
CA GLU A 37 0.44 14.06 0.20
C GLU A 37 -0.65 13.01 0.49
N ILE A 38 -0.35 11.72 0.26
CA ILE A 38 -1.25 10.62 0.63
C ILE A 38 -1.42 10.58 2.15
N ARG A 39 -0.31 10.65 2.90
CA ARG A 39 -0.34 10.60 4.37
C ARG A 39 -1.13 11.76 4.94
N ASP A 40 -0.88 12.97 4.46
CA ASP A 40 -1.50 14.19 4.97
C ASP A 40 -2.99 14.25 4.63
N SER A 41 -3.38 13.80 3.44
CA SER A 41 -4.78 13.66 3.06
C SER A 41 -5.52 12.69 3.98
N LEU A 42 -4.94 11.52 4.25
CA LEU A 42 -5.54 10.53 5.15
C LEU A 42 -5.56 11.00 6.61
N ALA A 43 -4.55 11.73 7.07
CA ALA A 43 -4.54 12.32 8.41
C ALA A 43 -5.73 13.29 8.61
N ARG A 44 -6.09 14.05 7.56
CA ARG A 44 -7.27 14.92 7.52
C ARG A 44 -8.60 14.18 7.34
N GLY A 45 -8.59 12.86 7.16
CA GLY A 45 -9.81 12.07 6.91
C GLY A 45 -10.27 12.07 5.45
N VAL A 46 -9.45 12.59 4.52
CA VAL A 46 -9.77 12.64 3.10
C VAL A 46 -9.40 11.32 2.43
N GLU A 47 -10.35 10.75 1.67
CA GLU A 47 -10.11 9.55 0.86
C GLU A 47 -9.15 9.86 -0.30
N VAL A 48 -8.19 8.97 -0.55
CA VAL A 48 -7.30 9.05 -1.71
C VAL A 48 -7.68 7.99 -2.73
N LYS A 49 -7.98 8.40 -3.96
CA LYS A 49 -8.35 7.51 -5.08
C LYS A 49 -7.27 7.55 -6.16
N LEU A 50 -6.64 6.42 -6.41
CA LEU A 50 -5.63 6.24 -7.45
C LEU A 50 -6.21 5.35 -8.56
N SER A 51 -6.68 5.97 -9.64
CA SER A 51 -7.35 5.27 -10.75
C SER A 51 -6.48 4.13 -11.29
N GLY A 52 -7.09 2.97 -11.51
CA GLY A 52 -6.40 1.76 -11.98
C GLY A 52 -5.51 1.07 -10.95
N PHE A 53 -5.31 1.66 -9.75
CA PHE A 53 -4.54 1.05 -8.66
C PHE A 53 -5.46 0.66 -7.50
N GLY A 54 -6.11 1.63 -6.86
CA GLY A 54 -7.01 1.39 -5.73
C GLY A 54 -7.39 2.67 -4.99
N ASN A 55 -8.03 2.52 -3.82
CA ASN A 55 -8.37 3.63 -2.93
C ASN A 55 -7.87 3.39 -1.51
N PHE A 56 -7.47 4.47 -0.84
CA PHE A 56 -7.18 4.51 0.58
C PHE A 56 -8.30 5.25 1.29
N GLN A 57 -8.92 4.59 2.25
CA GLN A 57 -10.03 5.12 3.03
C GLN A 57 -9.68 5.16 4.51
N VAL A 58 -10.12 6.21 5.17
CA VAL A 58 -10.06 6.35 6.63
C VAL A 58 -11.37 5.83 7.21
N ARG A 59 -11.28 4.95 8.21
CA ARG A 59 -12.45 4.42 8.91
C ARG A 59 -12.28 4.53 10.40
N ASP A 60 -13.30 5.02 11.09
CA ASP A 60 -13.36 4.96 12.54
C ASP A 60 -13.90 3.58 12.96
N LYS A 61 -13.15 2.88 13.81
CA LYS A 61 -13.51 1.57 14.34
C LYS A 61 -13.99 1.75 15.78
N PRO A 62 -15.22 1.31 16.11
CA PRO A 62 -15.73 1.39 17.48
C PRO A 62 -14.95 0.46 18.41
N PRO A 63 -15.01 0.70 19.74
CA PRO A 63 -14.39 -0.20 20.68
C PRO A 63 -15.10 -1.55 20.65
N ARG A 64 -14.36 -2.63 20.86
CA ARG A 64 -14.90 -4.00 20.83
C ARG A 64 -14.12 -4.92 21.75
N PRO A 65 -14.71 -6.03 22.24
CA PRO A 65 -13.96 -7.04 22.96
C PRO A 65 -12.92 -7.69 22.04
N GLY A 66 -11.68 -7.76 22.50
CA GLY A 66 -10.61 -8.57 21.96
C GLY A 66 -10.25 -9.70 22.92
N ARG A 67 -9.38 -10.61 22.49
CA ARG A 67 -8.82 -11.65 23.37
C ARG A 67 -7.30 -11.59 23.33
N ASN A 68 -6.67 -11.72 24.49
CA ASN A 68 -5.24 -11.92 24.57
C ASN A 68 -4.90 -13.27 23.91
N PRO A 69 -4.08 -13.31 22.83
CA PRO A 69 -3.74 -14.57 22.17
C PRO A 69 -3.02 -15.57 23.08
N LYS A 70 -2.36 -15.10 24.15
CA LYS A 70 -1.60 -15.95 25.08
C LYS A 70 -2.44 -16.46 26.25
N THR A 71 -3.31 -15.64 26.82
CA THR A 71 -4.06 -15.97 28.05
C THR A 71 -5.55 -16.24 27.82
N GLY A 72 -6.10 -15.86 26.66
CA GLY A 72 -7.53 -16.00 26.36
C GLY A 72 -8.43 -14.95 27.03
N GLU A 73 -7.88 -14.13 27.92
CA GLU A 73 -8.61 -13.08 28.63
C GLU A 73 -9.21 -12.06 27.67
N VAL A 74 -10.42 -11.60 27.99
CA VAL A 74 -11.10 -10.57 27.21
C VAL A 74 -10.48 -9.22 27.56
N ILE A 75 -9.86 -8.58 26.57
CA ILE A 75 -9.25 -7.25 26.70
C ILE A 75 -9.99 -6.30 25.75
N PRO A 76 -10.45 -5.12 26.22
CA PRO A 76 -11.11 -4.16 25.34
C PRO A 76 -10.11 -3.61 24.31
N ILE A 77 -10.52 -3.63 23.04
CA ILE A 77 -9.82 -2.93 21.95
C ILE A 77 -10.45 -1.55 21.86
N ALA A 78 -9.65 -0.52 22.11
CA ALA A 78 -10.10 0.87 22.09
C ALA A 78 -10.58 1.29 20.69
N ALA A 79 -11.46 2.30 20.67
CA ALA A 79 -11.86 2.98 19.45
C ALA A 79 -10.62 3.57 18.77
N ARG A 80 -10.52 3.43 17.44
CA ARG A 80 -9.38 3.97 16.70
C ARG A 80 -9.72 4.24 15.25
N ARG A 81 -8.98 5.15 14.66
CA ARG A 81 -8.98 5.40 13.22
C ARG A 81 -8.02 4.43 12.54
N VAL A 82 -8.46 3.84 11.43
CA VAL A 82 -7.65 2.95 10.61
C VAL A 82 -7.67 3.40 9.15
N VAL A 83 -6.58 3.14 8.44
CA VAL A 83 -6.54 3.27 6.98
C VAL A 83 -6.78 1.88 6.38
N THR A 84 -7.64 1.80 5.37
CA THR A 84 -7.88 0.60 4.57
C THR A 84 -7.55 0.87 3.11
N PHE A 85 -6.86 -0.05 2.45
CA PHE A 85 -6.64 -0.02 1.00
C PHE A 85 -7.59 -1.01 0.31
N HIS A 86 -8.31 -0.56 -0.71
CA HIS A 86 -9.07 -1.44 -1.59
C HIS A 86 -8.43 -1.43 -2.98
N ALA A 87 -7.87 -2.58 -3.38
CA ALA A 87 -7.32 -2.78 -4.70
C ALA A 87 -8.41 -2.66 -5.78
N SER A 88 -8.09 -1.93 -6.85
CA SER A 88 -8.96 -1.83 -8.02
C SER A 88 -9.07 -3.17 -8.74
N GLN A 89 -10.13 -3.34 -9.53
CA GLN A 89 -10.29 -4.55 -10.37
C GLN A 89 -9.11 -4.72 -11.33
N LYS A 90 -8.61 -3.62 -11.91
CA LYS A 90 -7.45 -3.62 -12.80
C LYS A 90 -6.20 -4.19 -12.10
N LEU A 91 -5.91 -3.72 -10.88
CA LEU A 91 -4.77 -4.22 -10.11
C LEU A 91 -4.94 -5.71 -9.77
N LYS A 92 -6.13 -6.12 -9.31
CA LYS A 92 -6.42 -7.53 -8.99
C LYS A 92 -6.20 -8.44 -10.20
N THR A 93 -6.76 -8.07 -11.35
CA THR A 93 -6.61 -8.85 -12.59
C THR A 93 -5.15 -8.96 -13.01
N VAL A 94 -4.36 -7.89 -12.94
CA VAL A 94 -2.91 -7.96 -13.25
C VAL A 94 -2.18 -8.95 -12.34
N VAL A 95 -2.47 -8.92 -11.03
CA VAL A 95 -1.84 -9.83 -10.06
C VAL A 95 -2.28 -11.29 -10.28
N GLU A 96 -3.57 -11.52 -10.50
CA GLU A 96 -4.11 -12.87 -10.78
C GLU A 96 -3.55 -13.46 -12.08
N SER A 97 -3.45 -12.65 -13.14
CA SER A 97 -2.89 -13.09 -14.43
C SER A 97 -1.39 -13.37 -14.35
N ALA A 98 -0.63 -12.57 -13.60
CA ALA A 98 0.81 -12.80 -13.40
C ALA A 98 1.09 -14.09 -12.62
N GLY A 99 0.19 -14.50 -11.71
CA GLY A 99 0.29 -15.77 -10.99
C GLY A 99 -0.11 -17.01 -11.80
N LYS A 100 -0.65 -16.83 -13.02
CA LYS A 100 -1.15 -17.91 -13.89
C LYS A 100 -0.23 -18.26 -15.07
N THR A 101 1.01 -17.76 -15.12
CA THR A 101 1.97 -18.28 -16.10
C THR A 101 2.15 -19.78 -15.87
N PRO A 102 1.82 -20.65 -16.84
CA PRO A 102 1.98 -22.08 -16.66
C PRO A 102 3.46 -22.36 -16.44
N ALA A 103 3.76 -23.14 -15.39
CA ALA A 103 5.06 -23.78 -15.27
C ALA A 103 5.34 -24.48 -16.60
N SER A 104 6.42 -24.09 -17.26
CA SER A 104 6.84 -24.63 -18.55
C SER A 104 6.78 -26.15 -18.50
N ILE A 105 5.97 -26.71 -19.39
CA ILE A 105 5.90 -28.15 -19.67
C ILE A 105 7.28 -28.51 -20.23
N GLY A 106 8.01 -29.34 -19.50
CA GLY A 106 9.25 -29.98 -19.97
C GLY A 106 8.96 -31.11 -20.95
#